data_AF-A0A932JYD2-F1
#
_entry.id   AF-A0A932JYD2-F1
#
_cell.length_a   1.000
_cell.length_b   1.000
_cell.length_c   1.000
_cell.angle_alpha   90.00
_cell.angle_beta   90.00
_cell.angle_gamma   90.00
#
_symmetry.space_group_name_H-M   'P 1'
#
loop_
_entity.id
_entity.type
_entity.pdbx_description
1 polymer ?
#
loop_
_entity_poly.entity_id
_entity_poly.type
_entity_poly.pdbx_seq_one_letter_code
_entity_poly.pdbx_strand_id
1 'polypeptide(L)'
;MTLLMTPLKYLNDDKYVEVFDLVTHILQEKANLTSFTDNEWQVIGDIYLTIGKFSEAANAYLLAQNICGEALALILDGKISEAKLKLKDETPSPARSWCYFLSEVLLNSLFITHWPSHLQIRHFMENTVYYLLVAKKDVYINKIFGKLDKLLQINQDSEKYIGYADF
;
A
#
# COMPACT_ATOMS: atom_id res chain seq x y z
N MET A 1 -7.86 10.93 -17.49
CA MET A 1 -8.43 11.19 -16.14
C MET A 1 -9.96 11.08 -16.04
N THR A 2 -10.78 11.48 -17.04
CA THR A 2 -12.26 11.39 -16.98
C THR A 2 -12.82 9.96 -16.84
N LEU A 3 -12.14 8.95 -17.40
CA LEU A 3 -12.57 7.55 -17.36
C LEU A 3 -12.54 6.91 -15.96
N LEU A 4 -11.61 7.33 -15.10
CA LEU A 4 -11.42 6.76 -13.76
C LEU A 4 -12.23 7.49 -12.67
N MET A 5 -12.94 8.57 -13.03
CA MET A 5 -13.76 9.32 -12.08
C MET A 5 -14.93 8.51 -11.52
N THR A 6 -15.55 7.66 -12.35
CA THR A 6 -16.69 6.84 -11.92
C THR A 6 -16.28 5.73 -10.94
N PRO A 7 -15.22 4.92 -11.21
CA PRO A 7 -14.68 4.02 -10.19
C PRO A 7 -14.32 4.73 -8.88
N LEU A 8 -13.66 5.88 -8.94
CA LEU A 8 -13.27 6.64 -7.73
C LEU A 8 -14.49 7.12 -6.92
N LYS A 9 -15.58 7.50 -7.59
CA LYS A 9 -16.82 7.87 -6.90
C LYS A 9 -17.43 6.67 -6.17
N TYR A 10 -17.46 5.49 -6.81
CA TYR A 10 -18.00 4.27 -6.20
C TYR A 10 -17.12 3.77 -5.06
N LEU A 11 -15.82 4.03 -5.11
CA LEU A 11 -14.89 3.74 -4.02
C LEU A 11 -15.26 4.51 -2.75
N ASN A 12 -15.62 5.79 -2.87
CA ASN A 12 -16.08 6.60 -1.74
C ASN A 12 -17.43 6.14 -1.16
N ASP A 13 -18.20 5.34 -1.91
CA ASP A 13 -19.47 4.74 -1.47
C ASP A 13 -19.28 3.29 -0.94
N ASP A 14 -18.03 2.83 -0.76
CA ASP A 14 -17.67 1.47 -0.37
C ASP A 14 -18.22 0.34 -1.30
N LYS A 15 -18.53 0.67 -2.56
CA LYS A 15 -19.08 -0.26 -3.58
C LYS A 15 -17.97 -1.06 -4.29
N TYR A 16 -17.21 -1.83 -3.52
CA TYR A 16 -15.96 -2.44 -4.02
C TYR A 16 -16.14 -3.42 -5.18
N VAL A 17 -17.27 -4.15 -5.22
CA VAL A 17 -17.55 -5.11 -6.31
C VAL A 17 -17.78 -4.35 -7.61
N GLU A 18 -18.59 -3.30 -7.56
CA GLU A 18 -18.90 -2.46 -8.70
C GLU A 18 -17.67 -1.67 -9.18
N VAL A 19 -16.80 -1.23 -8.26
CA VAL A 19 -15.50 -0.64 -8.61
C VAL A 19 -14.66 -1.64 -9.40
N PHE A 20 -14.54 -2.88 -8.92
CA PHE A 20 -13.75 -3.92 -9.60
C PHE A 20 -14.29 -4.21 -11.00
N ASP A 21 -15.61 -4.40 -11.13
CA ASP A 21 -16.26 -4.70 -12.40
C ASP A 21 -16.08 -3.56 -13.40
N LEU A 22 -16.20 -2.32 -12.94
CA LEU A 22 -16.06 -1.14 -13.79
C LEU A 22 -14.61 -0.94 -14.27
N VAL A 23 -13.62 -1.11 -13.39
CA VAL A 23 -12.20 -1.05 -13.81
C VAL A 23 -11.89 -2.18 -14.79
N THR A 24 -12.38 -3.39 -14.54
CA THR A 24 -12.21 -4.54 -15.45
C THR A 24 -12.82 -4.26 -16.82
N HIS A 25 -14.02 -3.68 -16.85
CA HIS A 25 -14.68 -3.30 -18.10
C HIS A 25 -13.90 -2.22 -18.86
N ILE A 26 -13.45 -1.16 -18.17
CA ILE A 26 -12.61 -0.11 -18.78
C ILE A 26 -11.33 -0.70 -19.41
N LEU A 27 -10.69 -1.65 -18.72
CA LEU A 27 -9.50 -2.34 -19.23
C LEU A 27 -9.80 -3.21 -20.45
N GLN A 28 -10.97 -3.85 -20.51
CA GLN A 28 -11.38 -4.68 -21.65
C GLN A 28 -11.78 -3.87 -22.88
N GLU A 29 -12.48 -2.74 -22.70
CA GLU A 29 -12.86 -1.85 -23.80
C GLU A 29 -11.62 -1.20 -24.45
N LYS A 30 -10.57 -0.99 -23.67
CA LYS A 30 -9.28 -0.51 -24.15
C LYS A 30 -8.47 -1.68 -24.70
N ALA A 31 -8.68 -1.97 -25.98
CA ALA A 31 -8.02 -3.05 -26.74
C ALA A 31 -6.48 -3.07 -26.69
N ASN A 32 -5.84 -2.01 -26.16
CA ASN A 32 -4.40 -1.98 -25.94
C ASN A 32 -4.05 -1.34 -24.59
N LEU A 33 -3.37 -2.11 -23.73
CA LEU A 33 -2.90 -1.69 -22.41
C LEU A 33 -1.89 -0.53 -22.48
N THR A 34 -1.29 -0.27 -23.64
CA THR A 34 -0.40 0.88 -23.87
C THR A 34 -1.12 2.21 -24.02
N SER A 35 -2.45 2.23 -23.97
CA SER A 35 -3.26 3.45 -24.13
C SER A 35 -3.50 4.22 -22.83
N PHE A 36 -3.00 3.70 -21.71
CA PHE A 36 -3.01 4.37 -20.41
C PHE A 36 -1.64 4.98 -20.12
N THR A 37 -1.67 6.16 -19.53
CA THR A 37 -0.46 6.81 -19.00
C THR A 37 0.01 6.16 -17.70
N ASP A 38 1.26 6.36 -17.32
CA ASP A 38 1.80 5.88 -16.03
C ASP A 38 0.93 6.37 -14.85
N ASN A 39 0.43 7.61 -14.90
CA ASN A 39 -0.48 8.16 -13.89
C ASN A 39 -1.85 7.46 -13.85
N GLU A 40 -2.35 7.01 -14.99
CA GLU A 40 -3.62 6.27 -15.02
C GLU A 40 -3.43 4.84 -14.47
N TRP A 41 -2.29 4.21 -14.78
CA TRP A 41 -1.91 2.94 -14.17
C TRP A 41 -1.70 3.05 -12.66
N GLN A 42 -1.11 4.16 -12.20
CA GLN A 42 -0.98 4.47 -10.78
C GLN A 42 -2.35 4.51 -10.11
N VAL A 43 -3.30 5.25 -10.67
CA VAL A 43 -4.67 5.34 -10.12
C VAL A 43 -5.38 3.98 -10.12
N ILE A 44 -5.21 3.18 -11.17
CA ILE A 44 -5.75 1.81 -11.23
C ILE A 44 -5.14 0.94 -10.13
N GLY A 45 -3.82 1.05 -9.91
CA GLY A 45 -3.12 0.38 -8.81
C GLY A 45 -3.67 0.79 -7.44
N ASP A 46 -3.86 2.08 -7.21
CA ASP A 46 -4.41 2.62 -5.97
C ASP A 46 -5.86 2.13 -5.73
N ILE A 47 -6.68 2.07 -6.80
CA ILE A 47 -8.03 1.50 -6.72
C ILE A 47 -7.97 0.04 -6.32
N TYR A 48 -7.19 -0.79 -7.03
CA TYR A 48 -7.07 -2.22 -6.72
C TYR A 48 -6.53 -2.46 -5.31
N LEU A 49 -5.56 -1.66 -4.86
CA LEU A 49 -5.02 -1.73 -3.51
C LEU A 49 -6.13 -1.46 -2.47
N THR A 50 -6.94 -0.43 -2.69
CA THR A 50 -8.03 -0.02 -1.80
C THR A 50 -9.09 -1.10 -1.66
N ILE A 51 -9.45 -1.77 -2.75
CA ILE A 51 -10.45 -2.85 -2.73
C ILE A 51 -9.86 -4.24 -2.39
N GLY A 52 -8.60 -4.30 -1.94
CA GLY A 52 -7.95 -5.54 -1.48
C GLY A 52 -7.51 -6.50 -2.59
N LYS A 53 -7.45 -6.04 -3.84
CA LYS A 53 -7.03 -6.81 -5.02
C LYS A 53 -5.52 -6.66 -5.26
N PHE A 54 -4.73 -7.22 -4.35
CA PHE A 54 -3.28 -6.95 -4.29
C PHE A 54 -2.48 -7.46 -5.48
N SER A 55 -2.85 -8.61 -6.07
CA SER A 55 -2.14 -9.11 -7.25
C SER A 55 -2.38 -8.21 -8.47
N GLU A 56 -3.61 -7.71 -8.63
CA GLU A 56 -3.99 -6.79 -9.69
C GLU A 56 -3.35 -5.40 -9.48
N ALA A 57 -3.27 -4.95 -8.21
CA ALA A 57 -2.56 -3.72 -7.84
C ALA A 57 -1.07 -3.80 -8.20
N ALA A 58 -0.39 -4.92 -7.89
CA ALA A 58 1.02 -5.10 -8.23
C ALA A 58 1.26 -4.99 -9.74
N ASN A 59 0.41 -5.62 -10.56
CA ASN A 59 0.51 -5.52 -12.02
C ASN A 59 0.26 -4.09 -12.52
N ALA A 60 -0.71 -3.38 -11.96
CA ALA A 60 -0.98 -1.99 -12.34
C ALA A 60 0.20 -1.07 -11.97
N TYR A 61 0.80 -1.22 -10.79
CA TYR A 61 1.98 -0.45 -10.42
C TYR A 61 3.22 -0.78 -11.24
N LEU A 62 3.37 -2.03 -11.68
CA LEU A 62 4.41 -2.41 -12.63
C LEU A 62 4.25 -1.63 -13.95
N LEU A 63 3.02 -1.54 -14.47
CA LEU A 63 2.72 -0.77 -15.67
C LEU A 63 2.87 0.74 -15.47
N ALA A 64 2.67 1.23 -14.23
CA ALA A 64 2.93 2.61 -13.83
C ALA A 64 4.42 2.93 -13.57
N GLN A 65 5.30 1.92 -13.67
CA GLN A 65 6.71 2.03 -13.29
C GLN A 65 6.93 2.47 -11.82
N ASN A 66 5.97 2.18 -10.94
CA ASN A 66 6.04 2.49 -9.51
C ASN A 66 6.54 1.26 -8.71
N ILE A 67 7.85 1.17 -8.54
CA ILE A 67 8.51 0.05 -7.85
C ILE A 67 8.05 -0.08 -6.40
N CYS A 68 7.89 1.04 -5.68
CA CYS A 68 7.46 1.01 -4.28
C CYS A 68 5.98 0.59 -4.14
N GLY A 69 5.12 1.04 -5.06
CA GLY A 69 3.72 0.61 -5.12
C GLY A 69 3.60 -0.89 -5.42
N GLU A 70 4.34 -1.38 -6.41
CA GLU A 70 4.41 -2.80 -6.75
C GLU A 70 4.86 -3.62 -5.54
N ALA A 71 5.94 -3.21 -4.87
CA ALA A 71 6.46 -3.90 -3.69
C ALA A 71 5.46 -3.90 -2.53
N LEU A 72 4.77 -2.79 -2.27
CA LEU A 72 3.73 -2.73 -1.24
C LEU A 72 2.62 -3.74 -1.52
N ALA A 73 2.10 -3.76 -2.75
CA ALA A 73 1.06 -4.70 -3.16
C ALA A 73 1.52 -6.16 -3.01
N LEU A 74 2.75 -6.48 -3.43
CA LEU A 74 3.35 -7.81 -3.25
C LEU A 74 3.48 -8.21 -1.77
N ILE A 75 3.84 -7.29 -0.89
CA ILE A 75 3.91 -7.55 0.56
C ILE A 75 2.53 -7.90 1.11
N LEU A 76 1.50 -7.14 0.75
CA LEU A 76 0.12 -7.37 1.21
C LEU A 76 -0.48 -8.65 0.60
N ASP A 77 -0.02 -9.05 -0.58
CA ASP A 77 -0.35 -10.34 -1.18
C ASP A 77 0.41 -11.52 -0.52
N GLY A 78 1.44 -11.23 0.27
CA GLY A 78 2.26 -12.22 0.97
C GLY A 78 3.51 -12.67 0.21
N LYS A 79 3.78 -12.08 -0.96
CA LYS A 79 4.97 -12.32 -1.80
C LYS A 79 6.16 -11.46 -1.33
N ILE A 80 6.46 -11.54 -0.03
CA ILE A 80 7.45 -10.65 0.62
C ILE A 80 8.86 -10.80 0.04
N SER A 81 9.27 -12.01 -0.32
CA SER A 81 10.58 -12.25 -0.94
C SER A 81 10.72 -11.56 -2.30
N GLU A 82 9.65 -11.59 -3.11
CA GLU A 82 9.61 -10.93 -4.41
C GLU A 82 9.65 -9.41 -4.27
N ALA A 83 8.86 -8.86 -3.34
CA ALA A 83 8.90 -7.43 -3.01
C ALA A 83 10.31 -6.96 -2.61
N LYS A 84 11.01 -7.74 -1.78
CA LYS A 84 12.39 -7.40 -1.37
C LYS A 84 13.38 -7.42 -2.52
N LEU A 85 13.20 -8.31 -3.50
CA LEU A 85 14.05 -8.34 -4.70
C LEU A 85 13.84 -7.06 -5.53
N LYS A 86 12.59 -6.61 -5.69
CA LYS A 86 12.27 -5.37 -6.41
C LYS A 86 12.88 -4.13 -5.76
N LEU A 87 12.88 -4.06 -4.41
CA LEU A 87 13.39 -2.91 -3.66
C LEU A 87 14.91 -2.86 -3.53
N LYS A 88 15.64 -3.91 -3.94
CA LYS A 88 17.07 -4.06 -3.69
C LYS A 88 17.88 -2.90 -4.27
N ASP A 89 17.59 -2.56 -5.52
CA ASP A 89 18.32 -1.55 -6.29
C ASP A 89 17.56 -0.21 -6.37
N GLU A 90 16.43 -0.11 -5.67
CA GLU A 90 15.61 1.09 -5.61
C GLU A 90 16.28 2.17 -4.75
N THR A 91 16.16 3.43 -5.18
CA THR A 91 16.76 4.57 -4.47
C THR A 91 16.13 4.69 -3.07
N PRO A 92 16.92 4.97 -2.01
CA PRO A 92 16.37 5.21 -0.68
C PRO A 92 15.28 6.28 -0.70
N SER A 93 14.08 5.91 -0.24
CA SER A 93 12.92 6.78 -0.16
C SER A 93 12.05 6.41 1.03
N PRO A 94 11.19 7.31 1.52
CA PRO A 94 10.23 6.98 2.58
C PRO A 94 9.36 5.75 2.22
N ALA A 95 8.92 5.63 0.97
CA ALA A 95 8.09 4.51 0.51
C ALA A 95 8.88 3.18 0.49
N ARG A 96 10.16 3.21 0.13
CA ARG A 96 11.04 2.03 0.19
C ARG A 96 11.27 1.58 1.63
N SER A 97 11.63 2.50 2.53
CA SER A 97 11.81 2.19 3.96
C SER A 97 10.53 1.63 4.58
N TRP A 98 9.39 2.15 4.15
CA TRP A 98 8.07 1.68 4.55
C TRP A 98 7.82 0.21 4.17
N CYS A 99 8.15 -0.18 2.93
CA CYS A 99 8.00 -1.56 2.48
C CYS A 99 8.89 -2.53 3.27
N TYR A 100 10.12 -2.13 3.63
CA TYR A 100 10.99 -2.95 4.49
C TYR A 100 10.42 -3.13 5.89
N PHE A 101 9.97 -2.04 6.51
CA PHE A 101 9.31 -2.09 7.82
C PHE A 101 8.13 -3.07 7.81
N LEU A 102 7.22 -2.91 6.84
CA LEU A 102 6.02 -3.76 6.75
C LEU A 102 6.41 -5.23 6.54
N SER A 103 7.42 -5.49 5.71
CA SER A 103 7.96 -6.85 5.53
C SER A 103 8.46 -7.47 6.84
N GLU A 104 9.17 -6.70 7.67
CA GLU A 104 9.69 -7.17 8.97
C GLU A 104 8.56 -7.47 9.96
N VAL A 105 7.53 -6.61 10.00
CA VAL A 105 6.33 -6.80 10.84
C VAL A 105 5.60 -8.07 10.43
N LEU A 106 5.32 -8.25 9.13
CA LEU A 106 4.52 -9.37 8.63
C LEU A 106 5.26 -10.71 8.64
N LEU A 107 6.60 -10.71 8.60
CA LEU A 107 7.40 -11.91 8.82
C LEU A 107 7.56 -12.28 10.30
N ASN A 108 7.01 -11.47 11.22
CA ASN A 108 7.22 -11.59 12.66
C ASN A 108 8.71 -11.65 13.02
N SER A 109 9.51 -10.78 12.39
CA SER A 109 10.93 -10.67 12.73
C SER A 109 11.07 -10.35 14.22
N LEU A 110 12.03 -11.01 14.88
CA LEU A 110 12.39 -10.72 16.28
C LEU A 110 12.93 -9.29 16.43
N PHE A 111 13.52 -8.75 15.35
CA PHE A 111 14.11 -7.42 15.30
C PHE A 111 13.53 -6.65 14.11
N ILE A 112 12.98 -5.47 14.38
CA ILE A 112 12.61 -4.49 13.36
C ILE A 112 13.81 -3.55 13.23
N THR A 113 14.35 -3.44 12.03
CA THR A 113 15.55 -2.63 11.73
C THR A 113 15.21 -1.35 10.97
N HIS A 114 14.04 -1.32 10.32
CA HIS A 114 13.56 -0.17 9.59
C HIS A 114 12.39 0.45 10.37
N TRP A 115 12.65 1.48 11.16
CA TRP A 115 11.58 2.14 11.90
C TRP A 115 10.95 3.27 11.08
N PRO A 116 9.60 3.33 10.98
CA PRO A 116 8.90 4.39 10.29
C PRO A 116 8.92 5.68 11.13
N SER A 117 8.86 6.82 10.45
CA SER A 117 8.63 8.12 11.08
C SER A 117 7.19 8.27 11.58
N HIS A 118 6.92 9.28 12.41
CA HIS A 118 5.58 9.64 12.88
C HIS A 118 4.53 9.66 11.75
N LEU A 119 4.80 10.42 10.68
CA LEU A 119 3.88 10.58 9.56
C LEU A 119 3.61 9.24 8.85
N GLN A 120 4.61 8.37 8.79
CA GLN A 120 4.48 7.04 8.19
C GLN A 120 3.61 6.11 9.06
N ILE A 121 3.66 6.22 10.39
CA ILE A 121 2.82 5.41 11.31
C ILE A 121 1.35 5.81 11.24
N ARG A 122 1.04 7.11 11.14
CA ARG A 122 -0.34 7.56 11.00
C ARG A 122 -0.96 7.07 9.69
N HIS A 123 -0.24 7.27 8.59
CA HIS A 123 -0.65 6.79 7.28
C HIS A 123 -0.81 5.26 7.23
N PHE A 124 0.01 4.54 8.00
CA PHE A 124 -0.07 3.10 8.16
C PHE A 124 -1.35 2.62 8.84
N MET A 125 -1.68 3.20 9.99
CA MET A 125 -2.87 2.81 10.75
C MET A 125 -4.14 3.12 9.97
N GLU A 126 -4.13 4.21 9.20
CA GLU A 126 -5.29 4.62 8.39
C GLU A 126 -5.42 3.76 7.13
N ASN A 127 -4.38 3.63 6.31
CA ASN A 127 -4.50 3.01 4.99
C ASN A 127 -4.14 1.52 4.96
N THR A 128 -3.00 1.13 5.54
CA THR A 128 -2.53 -0.27 5.43
C THR A 128 -3.42 -1.23 6.22
N VAL A 129 -3.84 -0.82 7.42
CA VAL A 129 -4.79 -1.62 8.22
C VAL A 129 -6.14 -1.70 7.51
N TYR A 130 -6.62 -0.60 6.93
CA TYR A 130 -7.84 -0.58 6.14
C TYR A 130 -7.78 -1.55 4.93
N TYR A 131 -6.70 -1.52 4.14
CA TYR A 131 -6.53 -2.44 3.00
C TYR A 131 -6.58 -3.91 3.45
N LEU A 132 -5.93 -4.24 4.56
CA LEU A 132 -5.94 -5.59 5.12
C LEU A 132 -7.32 -6.02 5.62
N LEU A 133 -8.09 -5.09 6.19
CA LEU A 133 -9.48 -5.33 6.63
C LEU A 133 -10.39 -5.59 5.43
N VAL A 134 -10.33 -4.75 4.40
CA VAL A 134 -11.11 -4.93 3.16
C VAL A 134 -10.76 -6.27 2.50
N ALA A 135 -9.48 -6.63 2.47
CA ALA A 135 -9.00 -7.90 1.92
C ALA A 135 -9.20 -9.12 2.84
N LYS A 136 -9.77 -8.94 4.06
CA LYS A 136 -9.98 -10.00 5.06
C LYS A 136 -8.69 -10.76 5.42
N LYS A 137 -7.56 -10.05 5.55
CA LYS A 137 -6.24 -10.62 5.88
C LYS A 137 -6.02 -10.67 7.39
N ASP A 138 -6.88 -11.37 8.12
CA ASP A 138 -6.88 -11.40 9.59
C ASP A 138 -5.54 -11.81 10.21
N VAL A 139 -4.82 -12.73 9.56
CA VAL A 139 -3.48 -13.17 9.98
C VAL A 139 -2.49 -12.00 10.01
N TYR A 140 -2.59 -11.07 9.06
CA TYR A 140 -1.67 -9.92 8.98
C TYR A 140 -2.09 -8.84 9.95
N ILE A 141 -3.40 -8.62 10.11
CA ILE A 141 -3.97 -7.73 11.12
C ILE A 141 -3.52 -8.14 12.52
N ASN A 142 -3.60 -9.42 12.86
CA ASN A 142 -3.18 -9.94 14.15
C ASN A 142 -1.67 -9.77 14.40
N LYS A 143 -0.84 -9.90 13.37
CA LYS A 143 0.60 -9.62 13.47
C LYS A 143 0.89 -8.14 13.75
N ILE A 144 0.14 -7.23 13.12
CA ILE A 144 0.25 -5.79 13.37
C ILE A 144 -0.17 -5.48 14.82
N PHE A 145 -1.33 -5.98 15.25
CA PHE A 145 -1.82 -5.78 16.62
C PHE A 145 -0.87 -6.34 17.68
N GLY A 146 -0.23 -7.49 17.42
CA GLY A 146 0.80 -8.04 18.30
C GLY A 146 2.06 -7.17 18.45
N LYS A 147 2.22 -6.11 17.65
CA LYS A 147 3.29 -5.13 17.76
C LYS A 147 2.79 -3.73 18.14
N LEU A 148 1.48 -3.55 18.37
CA LEU A 148 0.84 -2.23 18.51
C LEU A 148 1.51 -1.36 19.56
N ASP A 149 1.84 -1.89 20.74
CA ASP A 149 2.49 -1.13 21.82
C ASP A 149 3.81 -0.48 21.36
N LYS A 150 4.62 -1.21 20.59
CA LYS A 150 5.88 -0.68 20.05
C LYS A 150 5.64 0.41 19.01
N LEU A 151 4.60 0.25 18.18
CA LEU A 151 4.23 1.23 17.16
C LEU A 151 3.69 2.52 17.80
N LEU A 152 2.87 2.40 18.84
CA LEU A 152 2.38 3.52 19.62
C LEU A 152 3.51 4.26 20.35
N GLN A 153 4.48 3.52 20.90
CA GLN A 153 5.65 4.13 21.53
C GLN A 153 6.44 4.99 20.53
N ILE A 154 6.67 4.51 19.31
CA ILE A 154 7.36 5.29 18.27
C ILE A 154 6.53 6.50 17.87
N ASN A 155 5.21 6.36 17.78
CA ASN A 155 4.33 7.48 17.50
C ASN A 155 4.46 8.58 18.56
N GLN A 156 4.40 8.20 19.84
CA GLN A 156 4.52 9.12 20.98
C GLN A 156 5.91 9.77 21.10
N ASP A 157 6.97 8.99 20.92
CA ASP A 157 8.34 9.52 21.00
C ASP A 157 8.62 10.47 19.84
N SER A 158 8.07 10.19 18.66
CA SER A 158 8.19 11.10 17.51
C SER A 158 7.38 12.40 17.67
N GLU A 159 6.19 12.35 18.30
CA GLU A 159 5.42 13.55 18.65
C GLU A 159 6.19 14.48 19.60
N LYS A 160 6.92 13.92 20.57
CA LYS A 160 7.78 14.70 21.47
C LYS A 160 8.89 15.43 20.69
N TYR A 161 9.53 14.77 19.73
CA TYR A 161 10.60 15.40 18.93
C TYR A 161 10.10 16.53 18.03
N ILE A 162 8.89 16.43 17.48
CA ILE A 162 8.26 17.53 16.72
C ILE A 162 7.96 18.70 17.68
N GLY A 163 7.41 18.42 18.87
CA GLY A 163 7.15 19.45 19.87
C GLY A 163 8.40 20.18 20.38
N TYR A 164 9.59 19.58 20.29
CA TYR A 164 10.86 20.25 20.62
C TYR A 164 11.48 21.04 19.46
N ALA A 165 11.09 20.77 18.20
CA ALA A 165 11.57 21.52 17.04
C ALA A 165 10.85 22.87 16.87
N ASP A 166 9.71 23.05 17.54
CA ASP A 166 8.93 24.29 17.58
C ASP A 166 9.33 25.25 18.73
N PHE A 167 10.47 25.01 19.40
CA PHE A 167 11.07 25.90 20.42
C PHE A 167 12.45 26.44 20.02
#